data_AF-A0A7R9JK43-F1
#
_entry.id   AF-A0A7R9JK43-F1
#
_cell.length_a   1.000
_cell.length_b   1.000
_cell.length_c   1.000
_cell.angle_alpha   90.00
_cell.angle_beta   90.00
_cell.angle_gamma   90.00
#
_symmetry.space_group_name_H-M   'P 1'
#
loop_
_entity.id
_entity.type
_entity.pdbx_description
1 polymer ?
#
loop_
_entity_poly.entity_id
_entity_poly.type
_entity_poly.pdbx_seq_one_letter_code
_entity_poly.pdbx_strand_id
1 'polypeptide(L)'
;MAGSTPVLYDLSISPNSINLGIAMNGAKVYAFTSGSRHPLRWGKLLEHLLYSIRMLPSVNCMYYHVKVHTKNRLLYRLSSILLELVPACFVDALPYIRTGKHKNVDMYIKAKKFNGILAYFSNREWKFHDANMGELLEKTSLEDRDVFYFDVRSIVWKDYLYEYVKGVR
;
A
#
# COMPACT_ATOMS: atom_id res chain seq x y z
N MET A 1 -31.42 -23.59 24.19
CA MET A 1 -30.10 -23.54 23.51
C MET A 1 -29.76 -22.07 23.29
N ALA A 2 -28.94 -21.52 24.19
CA ALA A 2 -28.52 -20.13 24.18
C ALA A 2 -27.30 -19.99 23.27
N GLY A 3 -27.44 -19.18 22.21
CA GLY A 3 -26.33 -18.73 21.38
C GLY A 3 -26.18 -17.22 21.59
N SER A 4 -25.29 -16.86 22.51
CA SER A 4 -24.95 -15.50 22.88
C SER A 4 -24.40 -14.71 21.69
N THR A 5 -24.91 -13.51 21.54
CA THR A 5 -24.36 -12.42 20.73
C THR A 5 -22.94 -12.08 21.18
N PRO A 6 -21.99 -11.78 20.27
CA PRO A 6 -20.80 -11.05 20.65
C PRO A 6 -21.13 -9.56 20.78
N VAL A 7 -21.10 -9.09 22.02
CA VAL A 7 -21.16 -7.66 22.38
C VAL A 7 -19.90 -6.98 21.81
N LEU A 8 -20.08 -6.17 20.78
CA LEU A 8 -19.06 -5.25 20.28
C LEU A 8 -19.07 -4.01 21.18
N TYR A 9 -18.02 -3.83 21.98
CA TYR A 9 -17.81 -2.59 22.71
C TYR A 9 -17.38 -1.48 21.73
N ASP A 10 -18.23 -0.46 21.65
CA ASP A 10 -18.02 0.77 20.91
C ASP A 10 -17.11 1.72 21.71
N LEU A 11 -15.98 2.14 21.13
CA LEU A 11 -15.26 3.35 21.52
C LEU A 11 -14.69 4.03 20.27
N SER A 12 -15.43 5.07 19.86
CA SER A 12 -15.14 6.11 18.87
C SER A 12 -13.67 6.44 18.63
N ILE A 13 -13.28 6.59 17.35
CA ILE A 13 -12.52 7.71 16.72
C ILE A 13 -12.32 7.39 15.22
N SER A 14 -12.87 8.22 14.33
CA SER A 14 -12.77 8.25 12.84
C SER A 14 -13.61 7.23 12.02
N PRO A 15 -14.46 7.66 11.06
CA PRO A 15 -15.44 6.80 10.38
C PRO A 15 -14.84 5.75 9.41
N ASN A 16 -13.51 5.62 9.32
CA ASN A 16 -12.84 4.64 8.46
C ASN A 16 -11.63 3.95 9.10
N SER A 17 -11.41 4.09 10.40
CA SER A 17 -10.31 3.37 11.05
C SER A 17 -10.75 2.01 11.58
N ILE A 18 -10.03 0.96 11.18
CA ILE A 18 -10.22 -0.38 11.71
C ILE A 18 -9.16 -0.61 12.79
N ASN A 19 -9.61 -0.86 14.03
CA ASN A 19 -8.75 -1.23 15.15
C ASN A 19 -8.58 -2.75 15.15
N LEU A 20 -7.35 -3.22 14.91
CA LEU A 20 -7.03 -4.64 15.03
C LEU A 20 -6.39 -4.89 16.40
N GLY A 21 -7.23 -5.17 17.40
CA GLY A 21 -6.79 -5.68 18.71
C GLY A 21 -6.78 -7.21 18.68
N ILE A 22 -5.61 -7.83 18.53
CA ILE A 22 -5.47 -9.28 18.65
C ILE A 22 -4.92 -9.58 20.05
N ALA A 23 -5.81 -9.85 21.00
CA ALA A 23 -5.45 -10.49 22.25
C ALA A 23 -5.68 -12.01 22.08
N MET A 24 -4.63 -12.74 21.71
CA MET A 24 -4.64 -14.20 21.77
C MET A 24 -4.28 -14.62 23.20
N ASN A 25 -5.17 -15.34 23.87
CA ASN A 25 -5.01 -15.79 25.26
C ASN A 25 -3.60 -16.36 25.52
N GLY A 26 -2.78 -15.63 26.27
CA GLY A 26 -1.47 -16.07 26.78
C GLY A 26 -0.22 -15.63 26.01
N ALA A 27 -0.31 -15.20 24.75
CA ALA A 27 0.86 -14.82 23.94
C ALA A 27 0.99 -13.30 23.75
N LYS A 28 2.16 -12.73 24.07
CA LYS A 28 2.46 -11.32 23.77
C LYS A 28 2.66 -11.14 22.26
N VAL A 29 1.83 -10.30 21.65
CA VAL A 29 1.93 -9.92 20.23
C VAL A 29 2.71 -8.62 20.11
N TYR A 30 3.72 -8.62 19.25
CA TYR A 30 4.61 -7.50 18.98
C TYR A 30 4.34 -6.96 17.58
N ALA A 31 3.53 -5.92 17.47
CA ALA A 31 3.11 -5.33 16.19
C ALA A 31 4.14 -4.31 15.69
N PHE A 32 4.93 -4.67 14.68
CA PHE A 32 5.87 -3.76 14.02
C PHE A 32 5.14 -2.94 12.94
N THR A 33 4.70 -1.72 13.28
CA THR A 33 3.90 -0.88 12.38
C THR A 33 4.32 0.59 12.42
N SER A 34 4.21 1.28 11.28
CA SER A 34 4.59 2.70 11.15
C SER A 34 3.45 3.68 11.42
N GLY A 35 2.19 3.22 11.42
CA GLY A 35 1.02 4.10 11.41
C GLY A 35 0.94 5.05 12.61
N SER A 36 1.23 4.55 13.81
CA SER A 36 1.21 5.31 15.07
C SER A 36 2.47 6.17 15.25
N ARG A 37 3.65 5.63 14.94
CA ARG A 37 4.95 6.21 15.34
C ARG A 37 5.66 7.01 14.26
N HIS A 38 5.51 6.63 13.00
CA HIS A 38 6.18 7.28 11.87
C HIS A 38 5.32 7.19 10.61
N PRO A 39 4.16 7.87 10.56
CA PRO A 39 3.16 7.66 9.52
C PRO A 39 3.65 8.14 8.15
N LEU A 40 3.57 7.28 7.14
CA LEU A 40 3.79 7.63 5.74
C LEU A 40 2.46 7.93 5.05
N ARG A 41 2.22 9.21 4.72
CA ARG A 41 1.00 9.64 4.02
C ARG A 41 1.05 9.33 2.53
N TRP A 42 -0.11 9.07 1.92
CA TRP A 42 -0.25 8.77 0.48
C TRP A 42 0.46 9.77 -0.44
N GLY A 43 0.36 11.07 -0.18
CA GLY A 43 1.02 12.09 -1.01
C GLY A 43 2.54 11.94 -1.02
N LYS A 44 3.15 11.73 0.16
CA LYS A 44 4.61 11.54 0.30
C LYS A 44 5.07 10.18 -0.21
N LEU A 45 4.29 9.12 0.03
CA LEU A 45 4.52 7.80 -0.55
C LEU A 45 4.61 7.88 -2.07
N LEU A 46 3.62 8.51 -2.71
CA LEU A 46 3.59 8.66 -4.17
C LEU A 46 4.74 9.52 -4.68
N GLU A 47 5.08 10.61 -3.99
CA GLU A 47 6.22 11.46 -4.33
C GLU A 47 7.53 10.66 -4.38
N HIS A 48 7.82 9.90 -3.32
CA HIS A 48 9.02 9.07 -3.25
C HIS A 48 9.02 7.92 -4.26
N LEU A 49 7.89 7.22 -4.43
CA LEU A 49 7.78 6.14 -5.41
C LEU A 49 7.96 6.65 -6.85
N LEU A 50 7.34 7.77 -7.21
CA LEU A 50 7.47 8.36 -8.55
C LEU A 50 8.89 8.82 -8.82
N TYR A 51 9.58 9.39 -7.82
CA TYR A 51 10.99 9.70 -7.93
C TYR A 51 11.82 8.44 -8.19
N SER A 52 11.67 7.40 -7.36
CA SER A 52 12.44 6.15 -7.48
C SER A 52 12.18 5.42 -8.80
N ILE A 53 10.93 5.34 -9.26
CA ILE A 53 10.56 4.70 -10.54
C ILE A 53 11.17 5.44 -11.73
N ARG A 54 11.27 6.78 -11.67
CA ARG A 54 11.93 7.57 -12.73
C ARG A 54 13.44 7.33 -12.78
N MET A 55 14.07 7.17 -11.61
CA MET A 55 15.50 6.89 -11.53
C MET A 55 15.83 5.43 -11.88
N LEU A 56 14.88 4.51 -11.69
CA LEU A 56 15.04 3.06 -11.86
C LEU A 56 13.97 2.51 -12.82
N PRO A 57 13.99 2.89 -14.12
CA PRO A 57 13.01 2.42 -15.07
C PRO A 57 13.09 0.90 -15.25
N SER A 58 11.93 0.22 -15.28
CA SER A 58 11.88 -1.20 -15.62
C SER A 58 12.13 -1.40 -17.12
N VAL A 59 12.88 -2.45 -17.48
CA VAL A 59 13.30 -2.74 -18.86
C VAL A 59 12.09 -2.93 -19.79
N ASN A 60 10.98 -3.44 -19.26
CA ASN A 60 9.74 -3.67 -20.01
C ASN A 60 8.70 -2.56 -19.80
N CYS A 61 9.10 -1.40 -19.28
CA CYS A 61 8.19 -0.28 -19.05
C CYS A 61 7.88 0.41 -20.39
N MET A 62 6.64 0.29 -20.87
CA MET A 62 6.21 0.97 -22.09
C MET A 62 5.99 2.47 -21.88
N TYR A 63 5.60 2.90 -20.68
CA TYR A 63 5.37 4.31 -20.34
C TYR A 63 5.49 4.53 -18.83
N TYR A 64 5.97 5.72 -18.43
CA TYR A 64 5.95 6.13 -17.03
C TYR A 64 4.51 6.37 -16.57
N HIS A 65 3.96 5.43 -15.80
CA HIS A 65 2.59 5.54 -15.31
C HIS A 65 2.45 6.74 -14.37
N VAL A 66 1.82 7.81 -14.86
CA VAL A 66 1.36 8.93 -14.03
C VAL A 66 -0.03 8.60 -13.51
N LYS A 67 -0.12 8.12 -12.26
CA LYS A 67 -1.42 7.89 -11.62
C LYS A 67 -1.93 9.15 -10.94
N VAL A 68 -2.98 9.74 -11.51
CA VAL A 68 -3.73 10.82 -10.86
C VAL A 68 -4.58 10.24 -9.74
N HIS A 69 -4.16 10.45 -8.50
CA HIS A 69 -4.98 10.14 -7.33
C HIS A 69 -5.92 11.31 -7.06
N THR A 70 -7.22 11.09 -7.25
CA THR A 70 -8.24 12.10 -7.03
C THR A 70 -9.36 11.52 -6.17
N LYS A 71 -9.93 12.38 -5.30
CA LYS A 71 -11.11 12.05 -4.49
C LYS A 71 -12.38 12.02 -5.35
N ASN A 72 -12.36 12.65 -6.52
CA ASN A 72 -13.50 12.69 -7.42
C ASN A 72 -13.58 11.39 -8.24
N ARG A 73 -14.62 10.59 -8.00
CA ARG A 73 -14.84 9.30 -8.70
C ARG A 73 -15.00 9.45 -10.21
N LEU A 74 -15.62 10.53 -10.68
CA LEU A 74 -15.79 10.78 -12.11
C LEU A 74 -14.43 11.08 -12.75
N LEU A 75 -13.66 12.00 -12.16
CA LEU A 75 -12.33 12.34 -12.66
C LEU A 75 -11.40 11.11 -12.65
N TYR A 76 -11.45 10.30 -11.60
CA TYR A 76 -10.70 9.04 -11.54
C TYR A 76 -11.07 8.07 -12.67
N ARG A 77 -12.37 7.91 -12.96
CA ARG A 77 -12.83 7.04 -14.06
C ARG A 77 -12.40 7.58 -15.42
N LEU A 78 -12.59 8.87 -15.67
CA LEU A 78 -12.18 9.51 -16.91
C LEU A 78 -10.67 9.39 -17.13
N SER A 79 -9.86 9.70 -16.10
CA SER A 79 -8.41 9.54 -16.19
C SER A 79 -7.98 8.09 -16.42
N SER A 80 -8.61 7.11 -15.76
CA SER A 80 -8.30 5.69 -15.96
C SER A 80 -8.64 5.23 -17.39
N ILE A 81 -9.74 5.72 -17.97
CA ILE A 81 -10.09 5.40 -19.36
C ILE A 81 -9.11 6.08 -20.33
N LEU A 82 -8.91 7.40 -20.19
CA LEU A 82 -8.16 8.20 -21.14
C LEU A 82 -6.65 7.96 -21.07
N LEU A 83 -6.09 7.71 -19.88
CA LEU A 83 -4.64 7.56 -19.68
C LEU A 83 -4.17 6.11 -19.64
N GLU A 84 -5.06 5.14 -19.39
CA GLU A 84 -4.67 3.73 -19.29
C GLU A 84 -5.32 2.87 -20.37
N LEU A 85 -6.65 2.88 -20.50
CA LEU A 85 -7.37 2.02 -21.46
C LEU A 85 -7.17 2.45 -22.92
N VAL A 86 -7.35 3.73 -23.22
CA VAL A 86 -7.23 4.24 -24.59
C VAL A 86 -5.82 3.97 -25.16
N PRO A 87 -4.71 4.29 -24.46
CA PRO A 87 -3.37 3.92 -24.92
C PRO A 87 -3.18 2.42 -25.06
N ALA A 88 -3.71 1.60 -24.15
CA ALA A 88 -3.62 0.14 -24.25
C ALA A 88 -4.29 -0.40 -25.52
N CYS A 89 -5.47 0.14 -25.88
CA CYS A 89 -6.15 -0.22 -27.12
C CYS A 89 -5.33 0.18 -28.36
N PHE A 90 -4.72 1.38 -28.36
CA PHE A 90 -3.88 1.83 -29.46
C PHE A 90 -2.65 0.93 -29.66
N VAL A 91 -1.98 0.55 -28.57
CA VAL A 91 -0.81 -0.34 -28.62
C VAL A 91 -1.20 -1.74 -29.09
N ASP A 92 -2.36 -2.25 -28.67
CA ASP A 92 -2.82 -3.58 -29.05
C ASP A 92 -3.45 -3.66 -30.45
N ALA A 93 -3.73 -2.54 -31.12
CA ALA A 93 -4.43 -2.55 -32.42
C ALA A 93 -3.70 -3.39 -33.49
N LEU A 94 -2.39 -3.15 -33.70
CA LEU A 94 -1.61 -3.89 -34.70
C LEU A 94 -1.30 -5.35 -34.28
N PRO A 95 -0.84 -5.63 -33.04
CA PRO A 95 -0.65 -7.00 -32.58
C PRO A 95 -1.93 -7.83 -32.61
N TYR A 96 -3.09 -7.21 -32.35
CA TYR A 96 -4.37 -7.90 -32.38
C TYR A 96 -4.72 -8.39 -33.79
N ILE A 97 -4.56 -7.56 -34.82
CA ILE A 97 -4.83 -7.97 -36.20
C ILE A 97 -3.99 -9.20 -36.59
N ARG A 98 -2.76 -9.29 -36.09
CA ARG A 98 -1.83 -10.40 -36.41
C ARG A 98 -2.03 -11.65 -35.55
N THR A 99 -2.40 -11.48 -34.29
CA THR A 99 -2.33 -12.57 -33.29
C THR A 99 -3.66 -12.86 -32.58
N GLY A 100 -4.66 -12.01 -32.76
CA GLY A 100 -5.94 -12.04 -32.05
C GLY A 100 -5.85 -11.73 -30.55
N LYS A 101 -4.69 -11.24 -30.06
CA LYS A 101 -4.45 -11.01 -28.63
C LYS A 101 -4.40 -9.52 -28.28
N HIS A 102 -5.02 -9.15 -27.15
CA HIS A 102 -4.98 -7.79 -26.59
C HIS A 102 -4.24 -7.77 -25.25
N LYS A 103 -2.90 -7.94 -25.30
CA LYS A 103 -2.09 -8.11 -24.09
C LYS A 103 -2.17 -6.91 -23.13
N ASN A 104 -2.17 -5.70 -23.65
CA ASN A 104 -2.18 -4.48 -22.85
C ASN A 104 -3.58 -4.19 -22.28
N VAL A 105 -4.64 -4.47 -23.05
CA VAL A 105 -6.03 -4.38 -22.55
C VAL A 105 -6.26 -5.42 -21.46
N ASP A 106 -5.79 -6.65 -21.63
CA ASP A 106 -5.86 -7.70 -20.60
C ASP A 106 -5.12 -7.29 -19.33
N MET A 107 -3.94 -6.68 -19.47
CA MET A 107 -3.18 -6.12 -18.35
C MET A 107 -3.94 -5.01 -17.64
N TYR A 108 -4.57 -4.09 -18.38
CA TYR A 108 -5.42 -3.04 -17.81
C TYR A 108 -6.59 -3.64 -17.01
N ILE A 109 -7.30 -4.63 -17.54
CA ILE A 109 -8.43 -5.29 -16.85
C ILE A 109 -7.95 -5.94 -15.54
N LYS A 110 -6.82 -6.67 -15.58
CA LYS A 110 -6.21 -7.27 -14.38
C LYS A 110 -5.83 -6.20 -13.36
N ALA A 111 -5.17 -5.13 -13.79
CA ALA A 111 -4.80 -4.01 -12.93
C ALA A 111 -6.03 -3.33 -12.31
N LYS A 112 -7.12 -3.18 -13.07
CA LYS A 112 -8.35 -2.58 -12.56
C LYS A 112 -9.03 -3.43 -11.50
N LYS A 113 -9.09 -4.75 -11.71
CA LYS A 113 -9.59 -5.72 -10.72
C LYS A 113 -8.75 -5.66 -9.45
N PHE A 114 -7.43 -5.67 -9.59
CA PHE A 114 -6.50 -5.58 -8.47
C PHE A 114 -6.65 -4.25 -7.69
N ASN A 115 -6.73 -3.12 -8.39
CA ASN A 115 -7.00 -1.82 -7.77
C ASN A 115 -8.32 -1.81 -6.99
N GLY A 116 -9.36 -2.50 -7.48
CA GLY A 116 -10.64 -2.65 -6.79
C GLY A 116 -10.51 -3.36 -5.44
N ILE A 117 -9.68 -4.42 -5.39
CA ILE A 117 -9.37 -5.14 -4.15
C ILE A 117 -8.52 -4.26 -3.22
N LEU A 118 -7.45 -3.66 -3.74
CA LEU A 118 -6.56 -2.78 -2.98
C LEU A 118 -7.27 -1.57 -2.41
N ALA A 119 -8.31 -1.06 -3.06
CA ALA A 119 -9.05 0.11 -2.61
C ALA A 119 -9.63 -0.07 -1.20
N TYR A 120 -9.97 -1.30 -0.79
CA TYR A 120 -10.42 -1.57 0.58
C TYR A 120 -9.32 -1.33 1.61
N PHE A 121 -8.11 -1.85 1.34
CA PHE A 121 -6.97 -1.75 2.25
C PHE A 121 -6.31 -0.37 2.22
N SER A 122 -6.23 0.23 1.03
CA SER A 122 -5.48 1.46 0.76
C SER A 122 -6.20 2.74 1.20
N ASN A 123 -7.53 2.74 1.20
CA ASN A 123 -8.33 3.93 1.54
C ASN A 123 -8.81 3.94 2.99
N ARG A 124 -8.48 2.91 3.77
CA ARG A 124 -8.80 2.82 5.19
C ARG A 124 -7.53 3.02 6.01
N GLU A 125 -7.69 3.64 7.16
CA GLU A 125 -6.60 3.76 8.13
C GLU A 125 -6.63 2.53 9.03
N TRP A 126 -5.50 1.86 9.15
CA TRP A 126 -5.36 0.68 10.00
C TRP A 126 -4.56 1.08 11.23
N LYS A 127 -5.21 1.00 12.38
CA LYS A 127 -4.57 1.31 13.66
C LYS A 127 -4.26 0.00 14.35
N PHE A 128 -2.96 -0.22 14.54
CA PHE A 128 -2.44 -1.35 15.28
C PHE A 128 -1.97 -0.87 16.65
N HIS A 129 -2.27 -1.65 17.67
CA HIS A 129 -1.78 -1.40 19.02
C HIS A 129 -0.35 -1.91 19.13
N ASP A 130 0.61 -1.01 19.41
CA ASP A 130 2.05 -1.31 19.40
C ASP A 130 2.71 -1.18 20.78
N ALA A 131 1.95 -1.10 21.87
CA ALA A 131 2.51 -0.85 23.21
C ALA A 131 3.59 -1.86 23.59
N ASN A 132 3.38 -3.16 23.30
CA ASN A 132 4.36 -4.22 23.53
C ASN A 132 5.70 -3.95 22.80
N MET A 133 5.66 -3.40 21.58
CA MET A 133 6.87 -3.00 20.86
C MET A 133 7.55 -1.79 21.51
N GLY A 134 6.78 -0.88 22.12
CA GLY A 134 7.31 0.24 22.89
C GLY A 134 8.08 -0.24 24.11
N GLU A 135 7.45 -1.09 24.92
CA GLU A 135 8.10 -1.69 26.09
C GLU A 135 9.34 -2.51 25.72
N LEU A 136 9.28 -3.26 24.62
CA LEU A 136 10.43 -4.02 24.14
C LEU A 136 11.59 -3.09 23.81
N LEU A 137 11.32 -2.05 23.03
CA LEU A 137 12.33 -1.07 22.65
C LEU A 137 12.96 -0.42 23.87
N GLU A 138 12.16 -0.01 24.86
CA GLU A 138 12.66 0.58 26.11
C GLU A 138 13.56 -0.35 26.91
N LYS A 139 13.27 -1.65 26.92
CA LYS A 139 14.06 -2.67 27.62
C LYS A 139 15.33 -3.10 26.88
N THR A 140 15.41 -2.88 25.57
CA THR A 140 16.60 -3.19 24.78
C THR A 140 17.70 -2.17 25.05
N SER A 141 18.94 -2.64 25.23
CA SER A 141 20.13 -1.79 25.39
C SER A 141 20.37 -0.94 24.14
N LEU A 142 21.14 0.14 24.27
CA LEU A 142 21.49 0.96 23.09
C LEU A 142 22.32 0.15 22.08
N GLU A 143 23.23 -0.69 22.56
CA GLU A 143 24.07 -1.58 21.73
C GLU A 143 23.21 -2.54 20.90
N ASP A 144 22.21 -3.18 21.51
CA ASP A 144 21.33 -4.11 20.81
C ASP A 144 20.39 -3.40 19.83
N ARG A 145 20.00 -2.14 20.10
CA ARG A 145 19.20 -1.34 19.16
C ARG A 145 19.98 -1.00 17.89
N ASP A 146 21.29 -0.85 17.98
CA ASP A 146 22.15 -0.59 16.82
C ASP A 146 22.37 -1.86 15.97
N VAL A 147 22.32 -3.04 16.60
CA VAL A 147 22.41 -4.34 15.91
C VAL A 147 21.08 -4.76 15.29
N PHE A 148 19.97 -4.54 16.00
CA PHE A 148 18.64 -4.98 15.59
C PHE A 148 17.77 -3.79 15.13
N TYR A 149 17.53 -3.71 13.82
CA TYR A 149 16.70 -2.67 13.20
C TYR A 149 15.20 -2.94 13.37
N PHE A 150 14.65 -2.67 14.56
CA PHE A 150 13.22 -2.81 14.85
C PHE A 150 12.56 -1.53 15.39
N ASP A 151 13.23 -0.39 15.34
CA ASP A 151 12.60 0.92 15.54
C ASP A 151 12.11 1.50 14.20
N VAL A 152 10.80 1.52 13.98
CA VAL A 152 10.18 2.05 12.75
C VAL A 152 10.47 3.54 12.55
N ARG A 153 10.82 4.28 13.61
CA ARG A 153 11.13 5.71 13.56
C ARG A 153 12.46 6.01 12.87
N SER A 154 13.38 5.05 12.81
CA SER A 154 14.68 5.23 12.14
C SER A 154 14.58 5.12 10.62
N ILE A 155 13.42 4.70 10.09
CA ILE A 155 13.24 4.50 8.64
C ILE A 155 13.29 5.84 7.93
N VAL A 156 14.28 6.02 7.05
CA VAL A 156 14.28 7.11 6.08
C VAL A 156 13.43 6.69 4.87
N TRP A 157 12.18 7.17 4.81
CA TRP A 157 11.20 6.72 3.80
C TRP A 157 11.69 6.84 2.36
N LYS A 158 12.45 7.89 2.03
CA LYS A 158 13.01 8.10 0.70
C LYS A 158 13.92 6.94 0.30
N ASP A 159 14.87 6.59 1.16
CA ASP A 159 15.88 5.57 0.88
C ASP A 159 15.27 4.17 0.91
N TYR A 160 14.40 3.93 1.90
CA TYR A 160 13.63 2.69 1.99
C TYR A 160 12.80 2.44 0.72
N LEU A 161 12.07 3.44 0.23
CA LEU A 161 11.26 3.30 -0.98
C LEU A 161 12.10 3.22 -2.26
N TYR A 162 13.31 3.80 -2.26
CA TYR A 162 14.25 3.65 -3.36
C TYR A 162 14.76 2.21 -3.48
N GLU A 163 15.22 1.62 -2.37
CA GLU A 163 15.62 0.21 -2.33
C GLU A 163 14.44 -0.73 -2.59
N TYR A 164 13.25 -0.42 -2.07
CA TYR A 164 12.02 -1.15 -2.36
C TYR A 164 11.74 -1.23 -3.87
N VAL A 165 11.83 -0.09 -4.58
CA VAL A 165 11.62 -0.07 -6.04
C VAL A 165 12.68 -0.89 -6.77
N LYS A 166 13.94 -0.90 -6.32
CA LYS A 166 14.97 -1.78 -6.92
C LYS A 166 14.62 -3.26 -6.78
N GLY A 167 14.06 -3.67 -5.64
CA GLY A 167 13.71 -5.07 -5.39
C GLY A 167 12.46 -5.55 -6.13
N VAL A 168 11.52 -4.63 -6.42
CA VAL A 168 10.30 -4.94 -7.20
C VAL A 168 10.58 -4.96 -8.72
N ARG A 169 11.57 -4.19 -9.18
CA ARG A 169 11.95 -4.07 -10.59
C ARG A 169 12.61 -5.34 -11.13
#